data_AF-A0A7C2A128-F1
#
_entry.id   AF-A0A7C2A128-F1
#
_cell.length_a   1.000
_cell.length_b   1.000
_cell.length_c   1.000
_cell.angle_alpha   90.00
_cell.angle_beta   90.00
_cell.angle_gamma   90.00
#
_symmetry.space_group_name_H-M   'P 1'
#
loop_
_entity.id
_entity.type
_entity.pdbx_description
1 polymer ?
#
loop_
_entity_poly.entity_id
_entity_poly.type
_entity_poly.pdbx_seq_one_letter_code
_entity_poly.pdbx_strand_id
1 'polypeptide(L)'
;VIYQIWKLKIKDVNIEMAIAMGFRVLAMILSTFLLLMTTEQRDLVLALVKMKLPYEYGLTIAIALRYVPTLASLAVSITDAQKARGLELEKGNILEKIKKYVPILVPLIVKSIQLAQELAIAIETRAFGKPNRTFYRDLKFKFKDLVFLSAAVIFFVICLYLRIKRYGVLDI
;
A
#
# COMPACT_ATOMS: atom_id res chain seq x y z
N VAL A 1 11.60 -42.43 0.64
CA VAL A 1 11.20 -41.86 1.95
C VAL A 1 12.47 -41.77 2.76
N ILE A 2 13.00 -40.57 2.98
CA ILE A 2 14.36 -40.41 3.54
C ILE A 2 14.34 -40.33 5.06
N TYR A 3 13.29 -39.74 5.66
CA TYR A 3 13.06 -39.78 7.11
C TYR A 3 11.56 -39.86 7.41
N GLN A 4 11.19 -40.66 8.42
CA GLN A 4 9.83 -40.72 8.95
C GLN A 4 9.86 -40.46 10.45
N ILE A 5 9.21 -39.38 10.88
CA ILE A 5 8.93 -39.11 12.29
C ILE A 5 7.42 -39.21 12.47
N TRP A 6 6.99 -40.22 13.24
CA TRP A 6 5.61 -40.52 13.59
C TRP A 6 4.65 -40.70 12.39
N LYS A 7 4.02 -39.62 11.87
CA LYS A 7 3.15 -39.61 10.68
C LYS A 7 3.69 -38.78 9.51
N LEU A 8 4.80 -38.06 9.70
CA LEU A 8 5.41 -37.20 8.67
C LEU A 8 6.40 -38.02 7.84
N LYS A 9 6.09 -38.23 6.57
CA LYS A 9 7.00 -38.84 5.58
C LYS A 9 7.64 -37.74 4.77
N ILE A 10 8.95 -37.53 4.96
CA ILE A 10 9.71 -36.59 4.14
C ILE A 10 10.14 -37.32 2.87
N LYS A 11 9.58 -36.91 1.74
CA LYS A 11 10.00 -37.30 0.39
C LYS A 11 10.86 -36.17 -0.18
N ASP A 12 11.78 -36.48 -1.10
CA ASP A 12 12.59 -35.48 -1.80
C ASP A 12 11.74 -34.42 -2.49
N VAL A 13 10.61 -34.86 -3.06
CA VAL A 13 9.55 -34.01 -3.65
C VAL A 13 9.03 -32.96 -2.66
N ASN A 14 8.93 -33.28 -1.36
CA ASN A 14 8.45 -32.32 -0.35
C ASN A 14 9.50 -31.24 -0.05
N ILE A 15 10.79 -31.56 -0.14
CA ILE A 15 11.89 -30.61 0.07
C ILE A 15 11.97 -29.65 -1.13
N GLU A 16 11.90 -30.19 -2.36
CA GLU A 16 11.87 -29.37 -3.58
C GLU A 16 10.68 -28.43 -3.60
N MET A 17 9.48 -28.92 -3.22
CA MET A 17 8.28 -28.10 -3.12
C MET A 17 8.43 -27.01 -2.05
N ALA A 18 9.01 -27.32 -0.89
CA ALA A 18 9.22 -26.34 0.18
C ALA A 18 10.18 -25.21 -0.25
N ILE A 19 11.28 -25.55 -0.93
CA ILE A 19 12.24 -24.58 -1.48
C ILE A 19 11.56 -23.70 -2.54
N ALA A 20 10.82 -24.31 -3.48
CA ALA A 20 10.09 -23.57 -4.51
C ALA A 20 9.03 -22.62 -3.93
N MET A 21 8.31 -23.05 -2.89
CA MET A 21 7.33 -22.22 -2.18
C MET A 21 8.00 -21.08 -1.42
N GLY A 22 9.16 -21.33 -0.81
CA GLY A 22 9.97 -20.32 -0.13
C GLY A 22 10.41 -19.20 -1.09
N PHE A 23 10.99 -19.56 -2.24
CA PHE A 23 11.35 -18.59 -3.29
C PHE A 23 10.14 -17.82 -3.82
N ARG A 24 8.97 -18.45 -3.94
CA ARG A 24 7.74 -17.78 -4.39
C ARG A 24 7.32 -16.69 -3.41
N VAL A 25 7.26 -17.00 -2.12
CA VAL A 25 6.89 -16.02 -1.08
C VAL A 25 7.91 -14.87 -1.06
N LEU A 26 9.20 -15.20 -1.12
CA LEU A 26 10.27 -14.21 -1.14
C LEU A 26 10.16 -13.28 -2.35
N ALA A 27 9.89 -13.82 -3.55
CA ALA A 27 9.67 -13.03 -4.76
C ALA A 27 8.46 -12.08 -4.64
N MET A 28 7.34 -12.54 -4.05
CA MET A 28 6.15 -11.69 -3.84
C MET A 28 6.44 -10.53 -2.87
N ILE A 29 7.18 -10.81 -1.79
CA ILE A 29 7.58 -9.78 -0.81
C ILE A 29 8.49 -8.76 -1.50
N LEU A 30 9.57 -9.20 -2.16
CA LEU A 30 10.51 -8.31 -2.83
C LEU A 30 9.84 -7.44 -3.91
N SER A 31 8.94 -8.01 -4.71
CA SER A 31 8.19 -7.26 -5.71
C SER A 31 7.35 -6.14 -5.09
N THR A 32 6.69 -6.43 -3.97
CA THR A 32 5.88 -5.44 -3.25
C THR A 32 6.76 -4.33 -2.67
N PHE A 33 7.88 -4.68 -2.03
CA PHE A 33 8.82 -3.71 -1.47
C PHE A 33 9.45 -2.82 -2.54
N LEU A 34 9.84 -3.38 -3.69
CA LEU A 34 10.34 -2.60 -4.82
C LEU A 34 9.33 -1.55 -5.25
N LEU A 35 8.06 -1.91 -5.41
CA LEU A 35 7.00 -0.96 -5.77
C LEU A 35 6.86 0.15 -4.72
N LEU A 36 6.82 -0.20 -3.44
CA LEU A 36 6.64 0.76 -2.34
C LEU A 36 7.82 1.73 -2.18
N MET A 37 9.05 1.27 -2.41
CA MET A 37 10.25 2.10 -2.23
C MET A 37 10.61 2.94 -3.45
N THR A 38 10.31 2.47 -4.66
CA THR A 38 10.71 3.16 -5.90
C THR A 38 9.66 4.13 -6.43
N THR A 39 8.38 3.96 -6.07
CA THR A 39 7.28 4.74 -6.64
C THR A 39 6.62 5.65 -5.61
N GLU A 40 6.51 6.94 -5.93
CA GLU A 40 5.76 7.87 -5.08
C GLU A 40 4.26 7.59 -5.16
N GLN A 41 3.58 7.62 -4.01
CA GLN A 41 2.12 7.47 -3.91
C GLN A 41 1.34 8.43 -4.83
N ARG A 42 1.86 9.65 -5.02
CA ARG A 42 1.27 10.67 -5.91
C ARG A 42 1.28 10.25 -7.37
N ASP A 43 2.35 9.58 -7.81
CA ASP A 43 2.48 9.12 -9.20
C ASP A 43 1.50 7.99 -9.51
N LEU A 44 1.25 7.10 -8.54
CA LEU A 44 0.24 6.04 -8.69
C LEU A 44 -1.15 6.61 -8.94
N VAL A 45 -1.54 7.65 -8.18
CA VAL A 45 -2.84 8.28 -8.35
C VAL A 45 -2.93 9.04 -9.67
N LEU A 46 -1.86 9.74 -10.07
CA LEU A 46 -1.80 10.40 -11.37
C LEU A 46 -1.90 9.40 -12.53
N ALA A 47 -1.30 8.22 -12.41
CA ALA A 47 -1.44 7.15 -13.38
C ALA A 47 -2.90 6.68 -13.49
N LEU A 48 -3.61 6.52 -12.37
CA LEU A 48 -5.03 6.17 -12.36
C LEU A 48 -5.90 7.23 -13.04
N VAL A 49 -5.64 8.51 -12.79
CA VAL A 49 -6.33 9.63 -13.46
C VAL A 49 -6.12 9.58 -14.98
N LYS A 50 -4.90 9.28 -15.43
CA LYS A 50 -4.60 9.08 -16.85
C LYS A 50 -5.28 7.84 -17.45
N MET A 51 -5.54 6.82 -16.65
CA MET A 51 -6.29 5.61 -17.04
C MET A 51 -7.81 5.81 -17.07
N LYS A 52 -8.29 7.06 -17.15
CA LYS A 52 -9.70 7.49 -17.21
C LYS A 52 -10.43 7.56 -15.86
N LEU A 53 -9.73 7.55 -14.72
CA LEU A 53 -10.36 7.93 -13.45
C LEU A 53 -10.71 9.42 -13.48
N PRO A 54 -11.96 9.83 -13.14
CA PRO A 54 -12.30 11.25 -13.05
C PRO A 54 -11.38 11.99 -12.08
N TYR A 55 -10.97 13.20 -12.48
CA TYR A 55 -9.95 13.97 -11.76
C TYR A 55 -10.32 14.23 -10.29
N GLU A 56 -11.60 14.42 -9.98
CA GLU A 56 -12.08 14.67 -8.63
C GLU A 56 -11.78 13.50 -7.68
N TYR A 57 -12.04 12.26 -8.10
CA TYR A 57 -11.70 11.07 -7.32
C TYR A 57 -10.18 10.93 -7.17
N GLY A 58 -9.42 11.16 -8.25
CA GLY A 58 -7.97 11.16 -8.18
C GLY A 58 -7.43 12.19 -7.19
N LEU A 59 -7.97 13.40 -7.20
CA LEU A 59 -7.59 14.44 -6.25
C LEU A 59 -7.89 14.02 -4.81
N THR A 60 -9.09 13.50 -4.53
CA THR A 60 -9.46 13.05 -3.19
C THR A 60 -8.51 11.97 -2.67
N ILE A 61 -8.17 10.98 -3.49
CA ILE A 61 -7.21 9.92 -3.11
C ILE A 61 -5.82 10.51 -2.87
N ALA A 62 -5.35 11.40 -3.75
CA ALA A 62 -4.03 12.03 -3.60
C ALA A 62 -3.94 12.89 -2.33
N ILE A 63 -5.00 13.63 -2.00
CA ILE A 63 -5.12 14.40 -0.75
C ILE A 63 -5.11 13.44 0.44
N ALA A 64 -5.95 12.41 0.44
CA ALA A 64 -6.02 11.44 1.53
C ALA A 64 -4.64 10.82 1.83
N LEU A 65 -3.96 10.29 0.81
CA LEU A 65 -2.63 9.68 0.96
C LEU A 65 -1.60 10.68 1.49
N ARG A 66 -1.60 11.93 1.01
CA ARG A 66 -0.70 12.98 1.48
C ARG A 66 -0.94 13.36 2.94
N TYR A 67 -2.18 13.32 3.41
CA TYR A 67 -2.54 13.71 4.79
C TYR A 67 -2.45 12.57 5.80
N VAL A 68 -2.39 11.31 5.37
CA VAL A 68 -2.20 10.17 6.29
C VAL A 68 -1.01 10.38 7.25
N PRO A 69 0.20 10.76 6.80
CA PRO A 69 1.32 11.04 7.70
C PRO A 69 1.04 12.19 8.69
N THR A 70 0.37 13.25 8.23
CA THR A 70 0.00 14.39 9.08
C THR A 70 -1.00 13.99 10.16
N LEU A 71 -2.01 13.20 9.82
CA LEU A 71 -2.98 12.67 10.77
C LEU A 71 -2.34 11.72 11.78
N ALA A 72 -1.39 10.90 11.34
CA ALA A 72 -0.61 10.04 12.24
C ALA A 72 0.21 10.87 13.24
N SER A 73 0.89 11.92 12.77
CA SER A 73 1.62 12.84 13.65
C SER A 73 0.70 13.56 14.64
N LEU A 74 -0.48 14.02 14.20
CA LEU A 74 -1.49 14.62 15.08
C LEU A 74 -1.97 13.61 16.13
N ALA A 75 -2.22 12.37 15.75
CA ALA A 75 -2.64 11.33 16.67
C ALA A 75 -1.57 11.08 17.74
N VAL A 76 -0.29 11.04 17.37
CA VAL A 76 0.83 10.92 18.33
C VAL A 76 0.86 12.13 19.27
N SER A 77 0.84 13.36 18.74
CA SER A 77 0.87 14.57 19.56
C SER A 77 -0.32 14.67 20.53
N ILE A 78 -1.53 14.31 20.09
CA ILE A 78 -2.72 14.29 20.95
C ILE A 78 -2.56 13.21 22.03
N THR A 79 -2.05 12.03 21.65
CA THR A 79 -1.81 10.93 22.59
C THR A 79 -0.83 11.36 23.68
N ASP A 80 0.28 11.99 23.31
CA ASP A 80 1.29 12.45 24.25
C ASP A 80 0.76 13.57 25.16
N ALA A 81 -0.02 14.49 24.61
CA ALA A 81 -0.68 15.53 25.40
C ALA A 81 -1.69 14.95 26.42
N GLN A 82 -2.44 13.91 26.04
CA GLN A 82 -3.37 13.26 26.97
C GLN A 82 -2.63 12.44 28.04
N LYS A 83 -1.54 11.77 27.67
CA LYS A 83 -0.65 11.09 28.64
C LYS A 83 -0.08 12.08 29.66
N ALA A 84 0.34 13.26 29.23
CA ALA A 84 0.82 14.33 30.12
C ALA A 84 -0.28 14.84 31.08
N ARG A 85 -1.56 14.73 30.70
CA ARG A 85 -2.72 15.02 31.57
C ARG A 85 -3.13 13.86 32.47
N GLY A 86 -2.33 12.79 32.53
CA GLY A 86 -2.57 11.62 33.39
C GLY A 86 -3.39 10.50 32.74
N LEU A 87 -3.63 10.52 31.42
CA LEU A 87 -4.30 9.42 30.74
C LEU A 87 -3.39 8.19 30.63
N GLU A 88 -3.64 7.19 31.47
CA GLU A 88 -2.94 5.90 31.43
C GLU A 88 -3.66 4.89 30.52
N LEU A 89 -3.14 4.67 29.31
CA LEU A 89 -3.73 3.76 28.30
C LEU A 89 -3.51 2.26 28.61
N GLU A 90 -2.51 1.93 29.42
CA GLU A 90 -2.06 0.54 29.59
C GLU A 90 -2.80 -0.23 30.69
N LYS A 91 -3.41 0.47 31.65
CA LYS A 91 -4.14 -0.13 32.78
C LYS A 91 -5.63 -0.37 32.48
N GLY A 92 -6.20 -1.39 33.12
CA GLY A 92 -7.64 -1.69 33.10
C GLY A 92 -8.04 -2.83 32.15
N ASN A 93 -9.33 -3.18 32.18
CA ASN A 93 -9.92 -4.21 31.33
C ASN A 93 -10.01 -3.75 29.86
N ILE A 94 -10.17 -4.69 28.92
CA ILE A 94 -10.25 -4.38 27.47
C ILE A 94 -11.29 -3.30 27.16
N LEU A 95 -12.47 -3.39 27.77
CA LEU A 95 -13.55 -2.39 27.64
C LEU A 95 -13.15 -1.00 28.15
N GLU A 96 -12.40 -0.94 29.25
CA GLU A 96 -11.91 0.33 29.81
C GLU A 96 -10.83 0.94 28.93
N LYS A 97 -9.94 0.11 28.36
CA LYS A 97 -8.92 0.55 27.40
C LYS A 97 -9.56 1.20 26.18
N ILE A 98 -10.62 0.61 25.62
CA ILE A 98 -11.35 1.19 24.48
C ILE A 98 -11.93 2.56 24.85
N LYS A 99 -12.58 2.69 26.01
CA LYS A 99 -13.12 3.98 26.49
C LYS A 99 -12.03 5.05 26.65
N LYS A 100 -10.82 4.66 27.07
CA LYS A 100 -9.68 5.56 27.22
C LYS A 100 -9.13 6.12 25.90
N TYR A 101 -9.51 5.56 24.75
CA TYR A 101 -9.15 6.16 23.45
C TYR A 101 -10.11 7.28 23.01
N VAL A 102 -11.30 7.39 23.61
CA VAL A 102 -12.29 8.44 23.26
C VAL A 102 -11.70 9.86 23.38
N PRO A 103 -10.97 10.22 24.46
CA PRO A 103 -10.33 11.54 24.59
C PRO A 103 -9.23 11.84 23.56
N ILE A 104 -8.75 10.83 22.82
CA ILE A 104 -7.79 10.98 21.72
C ILE A 104 -8.54 11.10 20.38
N LEU A 105 -9.54 10.24 20.18
CA LEU A 105 -10.33 10.19 18.94
C LEU A 105 -11.14 11.47 18.71
N VAL A 106 -11.78 12.00 19.74
CA VAL A 106 -12.62 13.20 19.60
C VAL A 106 -11.80 14.41 19.11
N PRO A 107 -10.67 14.79 19.75
CA PRO A 107 -9.83 15.87 19.23
C PRO A 107 -9.26 15.59 17.83
N LEU A 108 -8.89 14.34 17.53
CA LEU A 108 -8.37 13.97 16.22
C LEU A 108 -9.42 14.17 15.12
N ILE A 109 -10.67 13.78 15.36
CA ILE A 109 -11.79 13.99 14.42
C ILE A 109 -12.05 15.49 14.23
N VAL A 110 -12.14 16.26 15.32
CA VAL A 110 -12.35 17.71 15.24
C VAL A 110 -11.25 18.38 14.43
N LYS A 111 -9.98 18.02 14.68
CA LYS A 111 -8.84 18.54 13.92
C LYS A 111 -8.85 18.12 12.45
N SER A 112 -9.27 16.90 12.16
CA SER A 112 -9.40 16.41 10.78
C SER A 112 -10.48 17.18 10.01
N ILE A 113 -11.60 17.52 10.66
CA ILE A 113 -12.68 18.32 10.06
C ILE A 113 -12.21 19.75 9.80
N GLN A 114 -11.53 20.38 10.78
CA GLN A 114 -10.95 21.72 10.60
C GLN A 114 -9.98 21.75 9.41
N LEU A 115 -9.08 20.78 9.34
CA LEU A 115 -8.13 20.64 8.23
C LEU A 115 -8.82 20.46 6.88
N ALA A 116 -9.91 19.68 6.83
CA ALA A 116 -10.69 19.51 5.61
C ALA A 116 -11.36 20.82 5.17
N GLN A 117 -11.89 21.62 6.10
CA GLN A 117 -12.49 22.93 5.81
C GLN A 117 -11.45 23.93 5.31
N GLU A 118 -10.31 24.03 5.98
CA GLU A 118 -9.19 24.89 5.57
C GLU A 118 -8.70 24.52 4.16
N LEU A 119 -8.61 23.22 3.87
CA LEU A 119 -8.26 22.71 2.55
C LEU A 119 -9.29 23.06 1.48
N ALA A 120 -10.58 22.90 1.77
CA ALA A 120 -11.65 23.22 0.84
C ALA A 120 -11.57 24.70 0.45
N ILE A 121 -11.47 25.59 1.44
CA ILE A 121 -11.32 27.04 1.21
C ILE A 121 -10.04 27.34 0.40
N ALA A 122 -8.91 26.72 0.74
CA ALA A 122 -7.65 26.91 0.02
C ALA A 122 -7.69 26.41 -1.44
N ILE A 123 -8.48 25.38 -1.72
CA ILE A 123 -8.64 24.81 -3.06
C ILE A 123 -9.63 25.66 -3.88
N GLU A 124 -10.73 26.12 -3.27
CA GLU A 124 -11.71 27.02 -3.89
C GLU A 124 -11.10 28.38 -4.27
N THR A 125 -10.31 28.98 -3.38
CA THR A 125 -9.59 30.24 -3.65
C THR A 125 -8.60 30.15 -4.81
N ARG A 126 -8.14 28.93 -5.15
CA ARG A 126 -7.31 28.64 -6.32
C ARG A 126 -8.12 28.30 -7.57
N ALA A 127 -9.39 28.72 -7.62
CA ALA A 127 -10.33 28.48 -8.71
C ALA A 127 -10.50 26.99 -9.05
N PHE A 128 -10.68 26.14 -8.02
CA PHE A 128 -11.01 24.75 -8.25
C PHE A 128 -12.39 24.58 -8.91
N GLY A 129 -12.51 23.64 -9.85
CA GLY A 129 -13.75 23.39 -10.60
C GLY A 129 -13.79 24.01 -12.01
N LYS A 130 -12.78 24.80 -12.42
CA LYS A 130 -12.71 25.32 -13.79
C LYS A 130 -12.47 24.19 -14.83
N PRO A 131 -13.22 24.16 -15.95
CA PRO A 131 -12.96 23.23 -17.05
C PRO A 131 -11.59 23.51 -17.71
N ASN A 132 -10.99 22.48 -18.31
CA ASN A 132 -9.64 22.47 -18.91
C ASN A 132 -8.49 22.65 -17.90
N ARG A 133 -8.23 21.61 -17.10
CA ARG A 133 -7.08 21.52 -16.19
C ARG A 133 -5.82 21.06 -16.94
N THR A 134 -4.67 21.64 -16.58
CA THR A 134 -3.34 21.17 -17.00
C THR A 134 -2.64 20.44 -15.85
N PHE A 135 -1.85 19.42 -16.17
CA PHE A 135 -1.05 18.69 -15.18
C PHE A 135 0.37 19.25 -15.12
N TYR A 136 0.83 19.61 -13.91
CA TYR A 136 2.21 20.08 -13.71
C TYR A 136 3.25 18.97 -13.93
N ARG A 137 2.95 17.75 -13.46
CA ARG A 137 3.77 16.57 -13.67
C ARG A 137 3.08 15.67 -14.67
N ASP A 138 3.64 15.60 -15.86
CA ASP A 138 3.09 14.80 -16.96
C ASP A 138 3.83 13.46 -17.06
N LEU A 139 3.15 12.37 -16.69
CA LEU A 139 3.66 11.00 -16.83
C LEU A 139 3.75 10.64 -18.31
N LYS A 140 4.94 10.76 -18.91
CA LYS A 140 5.18 10.36 -20.30
C LYS A 140 5.88 9.01 -20.34
N PHE A 141 5.36 8.09 -21.15
CA PHE A 141 6.05 6.84 -21.44
C PHE A 141 7.36 7.14 -22.14
N LYS A 142 8.48 6.77 -21.51
CA LYS A 142 9.80 6.87 -22.11
C LYS A 142 10.09 5.58 -22.88
N PHE A 143 11.01 5.66 -23.83
CA PHE A 143 11.48 4.48 -24.57
C PHE A 143 12.04 3.39 -23.64
N LYS A 144 12.69 3.78 -22.54
CA LYS A 144 13.17 2.85 -21.50
C LYS A 144 12.02 2.06 -20.85
N ASP A 145 10.88 2.70 -20.63
CA ASP A 145 9.70 2.05 -20.04
C ASP A 145 9.11 1.02 -21.01
N LEU A 146 9.10 1.34 -22.30
CA LEU A 146 8.66 0.40 -23.36
C LEU A 146 9.59 -0.81 -23.46
N VAL A 147 10.91 -0.59 -23.45
CA VAL A 147 11.90 -1.69 -23.48
C VAL A 147 11.71 -2.58 -22.26
N PHE A 148 11.60 -1.99 -21.06
CA PHE A 148 11.38 -2.75 -19.82
C PHE A 148 10.06 -3.53 -19.85
N LEU A 149 8.97 -2.90 -20.28
CA LEU A 149 7.67 -3.56 -20.42
C LEU A 149 7.73 -4.74 -21.40
N SER A 150 8.36 -4.55 -22.56
CA SER A 150 8.48 -5.59 -23.58
C SER A 150 9.30 -6.78 -23.07
N ALA A 151 10.43 -6.53 -22.40
CA ALA A 151 11.24 -7.57 -21.78
C ALA A 151 10.45 -8.33 -20.69
N ALA A 152 9.69 -7.62 -19.85
CA ALA A 152 8.87 -8.22 -18.81
C ALA A 152 7.76 -9.11 -19.38
N VAL A 153 7.08 -8.68 -20.45
CA VAL A 153 6.05 -9.47 -21.14
C VAL A 153 6.66 -10.72 -21.78
N ILE A 154 7.81 -10.59 -22.45
CA ILE A 154 8.53 -11.73 -23.04
C ILE A 154 8.91 -12.75 -21.95
N PHE A 155 9.48 -12.28 -20.84
CA PHE A 155 9.82 -13.14 -19.70
C PHE A 155 8.59 -13.86 -19.14
N PHE A 156 7.47 -13.14 -18.96
CA PHE A 156 6.21 -13.74 -18.50
C PHE A 156 5.68 -14.82 -19.46
N VAL A 157 5.70 -14.56 -20.77
CA VAL A 157 5.27 -15.53 -21.80
C VAL A 157 6.16 -16.77 -21.81
N ILE A 158 7.49 -16.61 -21.66
CA ILE A 158 8.42 -17.73 -21.55
C ILE A 158 8.10 -18.57 -20.30
N CYS A 159 7.92 -17.94 -19.14
CA CYS A 159 7.53 -18.65 -17.92
C CYS A 159 6.19 -19.39 -18.07
N LEU A 160 5.21 -18.78 -18.73
CA LEU A 160 3.91 -19.37 -18.98
C LEU A 160 4.01 -20.57 -19.94
N TYR A 161 4.81 -20.45 -21.01
CA TYR A 161 5.08 -21.54 -21.94
C TYR A 161 5.78 -22.72 -21.27
N LEU A 162 6.80 -22.48 -20.46
CA LEU A 162 7.50 -23.52 -19.70
C LEU A 162 6.56 -24.23 -18.72
N ARG A 163 5.68 -23.47 -18.06
CA ARG A 163 4.65 -24.01 -17.16
C ARG A 163 3.65 -24.90 -17.90
N ILE A 164 3.20 -24.50 -19.10
CA ILE A 164 2.27 -25.31 -19.91
C ILE A 164 2.95 -26.59 -20.39
N LYS A 165 4.22 -26.54 -20.79
CA LYS A 165 5.02 -27.72 -21.15
C LYS A 165 5.36 -28.65 -19.97
N ARG A 166 4.79 -28.43 -18.78
CA ARG A 166 5.01 -29.20 -17.55
C ARG A 166 6.47 -29.23 -17.06
N TYR A 167 7.34 -28.36 -17.55
CA TYR A 167 8.67 -28.20 -16.96
C TYR A 167 8.50 -27.57 -15.57
N GLY A 168 8.67 -28.37 -14.51
CA GLY A 168 8.53 -27.95 -13.11
C GLY A 168 7.16 -28.24 -12.46
N VAL A 169 6.30 -29.04 -13.09
CA VAL A 169 5.20 -29.70 -12.35
C VAL A 169 5.79 -30.97 -11.75
N LEU A 170 6.00 -30.96 -10.43
CA LEU A 170 6.36 -32.17 -9.71
C LEU A 170 5.19 -33.16 -9.88
N ASP A 171 5.40 -34.21 -10.68
CA ASP A 171 4.44 -35.30 -10.82
C ASP A 171 4.22 -35.91 -9.41
N ILE A 172 2.95 -35.95 -9.01
CA ILE A 172 2.48 -36.35 -7.67
C ILE A 172 2.44 -37.87 -7.55
#